data_AF-A0A8E2LDV0-F1
#
_entry.id   AF-A0A8E2LDV0-F1
#
_cell.length_a   1.000
_cell.length_b   1.000
_cell.length_c   1.000
_cell.angle_alpha   90.00
_cell.angle_beta   90.00
_cell.angle_gamma   90.00
#
_symmetry.space_group_name_H-M   'P 1'
#
loop_
_entity.id
_entity.type
_entity.pdbx_description
1 polymer ?
#
loop_
_entity_poly.entity_id
_entity_poly.type
_entity_poly.pdbx_seq_one_letter_code
_entity_poly.pdbx_strand_id
1 'polypeptide(L)'
;MKKLLGMLIIVLLLLVGCQGEKVTNKENTDSKKTEKASATQKKEENNWQSNLNDIQLDSTIEALKEQKAGILVKDTTKEQEIKETALFPTEMDSEQKEKLTDQLKLLTKETKDPEMLKKGLIYLLGSPYYKDAIEPVEAFTPNFEEPDLPEPEKTTNTETAEAKNSKAIILLDASSSMLQQVGGKMKMEIAKDAVKRFAKTIGQSSEVSLIVYGHVGSSADKDMKKSCSAIEEKYTMGKYDEKTFVTAVNSFQAKGWTPLAGAIKKAKEMSKAYDADTTIYIVSDGAETCEGNPVKEAKAFASENSEYKVNIIGFDVDSKSEDQLKKVAEAGNGKYFSANNPNDLSKTIETQWLPSAGDLAWSFTKAPGPWEILAEQKRVDTLSEPLKNVISRENDRFTQAIQLMEENQWIDSETSSTLRDWKSERNEQLRNIASQLSQEKYTEINDRASEIDKKVKEWTDRMWKLRKESGKTW
;
A
#
# COMPACT_ATOMS: atom_id res chain seq x y z
N MET A 1 -36.77 -33.69 -31.02
CA MET A 1 -35.98 -34.63 -31.83
C MET A 1 -34.68 -34.94 -31.11
N LYS A 2 -34.46 -36.24 -30.83
CA LYS A 2 -33.19 -36.98 -30.65
C LYS A 2 -32.11 -36.39 -29.71
N LYS A 3 -31.92 -37.00 -28.53
CA LYS A 3 -30.92 -38.06 -28.18
C LYS A 3 -29.70 -37.39 -27.49
N LEU A 4 -29.05 -37.89 -26.43
CA LEU A 4 -28.82 -39.21 -25.83
C LEU A 4 -28.77 -39.06 -24.28
N LEU A 5 -29.28 -39.93 -23.39
CA LEU A 5 -29.03 -41.38 -23.13
C LEU A 5 -27.57 -41.66 -22.70
N GLY A 6 -27.20 -42.31 -21.59
CA GLY A 6 -27.89 -43.03 -20.52
C GLY A 6 -26.89 -43.83 -19.65
N MET A 7 -27.41 -44.67 -18.75
CA MET A 7 -26.81 -45.66 -17.80
C MET A 7 -26.85 -45.17 -16.33
N LEU A 8 -27.65 -45.67 -15.37
CA LEU A 8 -28.28 -46.98 -15.05
C LEU A 8 -27.30 -48.05 -14.54
N ILE A 9 -27.36 -48.34 -13.23
CA ILE A 9 -27.02 -49.60 -12.48
C ILE A 9 -27.45 -49.34 -10.99
N ILE A 10 -28.56 -49.89 -10.47
CA ILE A 10 -28.75 -51.21 -9.81
C ILE A 10 -28.03 -51.27 -8.44
N VAL A 11 -28.70 -51.06 -7.28
CA VAL A 11 -29.53 -51.98 -6.45
C VAL A 11 -28.72 -52.83 -5.43
N LEU A 12 -29.06 -52.60 -4.15
CA LEU A 12 -29.12 -53.44 -2.94
C LEU A 12 -27.96 -54.38 -2.49
N LEU A 13 -27.63 -54.19 -1.20
CA LEU A 13 -27.49 -55.15 -0.08
C LEU A 13 -26.72 -56.46 -0.32
N LEU A 14 -25.69 -56.71 0.51
CA LEU A 14 -25.51 -57.97 1.24
C LEU A 14 -24.61 -57.76 2.49
N LEU A 15 -25.16 -58.13 3.65
CA LEU A 15 -24.47 -58.48 4.90
C LEU A 15 -23.84 -59.88 4.80
N VAL A 16 -23.10 -60.27 5.85
CA VAL A 16 -22.45 -61.58 6.19
C VAL A 16 -20.93 -61.48 6.08
N GLY A 17 -20.09 -61.82 7.07
CA GLY A 17 -20.28 -62.41 8.40
C GLY A 17 -18.94 -63.02 8.90
N CYS A 18 -18.96 -63.49 10.17
CA CYS A 18 -18.03 -64.41 10.85
C CYS A 18 -16.67 -63.87 11.38
N GLN A 19 -16.47 -63.87 12.73
CA GLN A 19 -15.97 -64.97 13.61
C GLN A 19 -14.46 -65.25 13.39
N GLY A 20 -13.56 -65.35 14.36
CA GLY A 20 -13.60 -65.55 15.81
C GLY A 20 -12.43 -66.49 16.19
N GLU A 21 -11.73 -66.27 17.32
CA GLU A 21 -10.95 -67.21 18.19
C GLU A 21 -9.86 -66.44 18.98
N LYS A 22 -9.95 -66.24 20.31
CA LYS A 22 -9.64 -67.14 21.46
C LYS A 22 -8.17 -67.63 21.51
N VAL A 23 -7.29 -66.99 22.30
CA VAL A 23 -6.99 -67.17 23.76
C VAL A 23 -6.02 -68.32 24.05
N THR A 24 -4.87 -68.00 24.69
CA THR A 24 -4.29 -68.58 25.93
C THR A 24 -2.84 -68.05 26.07
N ASN A 25 -2.36 -67.33 27.08
CA ASN A 25 -2.45 -67.28 28.54
C ASN A 25 -1.31 -68.06 29.26
N LYS A 26 -0.49 -67.33 30.05
CA LYS A 26 0.11 -67.66 31.37
C LYS A 26 1.27 -66.68 31.68
N GLU A 27 1.08 -65.72 32.57
CA GLU A 27 1.24 -65.76 34.05
C GLU A 27 2.69 -65.70 34.52
N ASN A 28 3.05 -64.59 35.20
CA ASN A 28 3.58 -64.69 36.56
C ASN A 28 3.35 -63.40 37.38
N THR A 29 2.82 -63.65 38.56
CA THR A 29 2.50 -62.82 39.75
C THR A 29 3.62 -61.96 40.32
N ASP A 30 3.30 -60.76 40.85
CA ASP A 30 3.33 -60.52 42.32
C ASP A 30 2.58 -59.23 42.78
N SER A 31 1.53 -59.48 43.57
CA SER A 31 0.98 -58.81 44.77
C SER A 31 0.94 -57.28 45.03
N LYS A 32 -0.30 -56.85 45.34
CA LYS A 32 -0.77 -55.99 46.47
C LYS A 32 -0.67 -54.44 46.38
N LYS A 33 -1.82 -53.80 46.07
CA LYS A 33 -2.59 -52.96 47.03
C LYS A 33 -3.98 -52.55 46.48
N THR A 34 -4.99 -53.20 47.06
CA THR A 34 -6.31 -52.75 47.51
C THR A 34 -7.06 -51.58 46.86
N GLU A 35 -8.28 -51.94 46.43
CA GLU A 35 -9.55 -51.22 46.37
C GLU A 35 -9.74 -49.88 47.10
N LYS A 36 -10.68 -49.11 46.53
CA LYS A 36 -11.44 -47.93 47.01
C LYS A 36 -10.86 -46.54 46.71
N ALA A 37 -11.37 -45.96 45.61
CA ALA A 37 -11.88 -44.58 45.59
C ALA A 37 -12.83 -44.40 44.39
N SER A 38 -14.03 -44.99 44.51
CA SER A 38 -15.24 -44.40 43.92
C SER A 38 -15.58 -43.13 44.72
N ALA A 39 -16.14 -42.14 44.03
CA ALA A 39 -16.67 -40.88 44.54
C ALA A 39 -15.65 -39.76 44.83
N THR A 40 -15.32 -38.96 43.82
CA THR A 40 -15.23 -37.49 43.98
C THR A 40 -15.53 -36.77 42.66
N GLN A 41 -16.76 -36.85 42.16
CA GLN A 41 -17.33 -35.76 41.37
C GLN A 41 -17.83 -34.73 42.39
N LYS A 42 -17.09 -33.64 42.57
CA LYS A 42 -17.59 -32.46 43.28
C LYS A 42 -18.80 -31.95 42.50
N LYS A 43 -19.99 -32.06 43.10
CA LYS A 43 -21.11 -31.18 42.78
C LYS A 43 -20.66 -29.77 43.13
N GLU A 44 -20.33 -28.97 42.12
CA GLU A 44 -20.47 -27.52 42.26
C GLU A 44 -21.96 -27.27 42.50
N GLU A 45 -22.31 -26.75 43.67
CA GLU A 45 -23.63 -26.15 43.89
C GLU A 45 -23.74 -24.96 42.93
N ASN A 46 -24.36 -25.22 41.78
CA ASN A 46 -24.61 -24.20 40.75
C ASN A 46 -25.54 -23.14 41.32
N ASN A 47 -24.98 -22.02 41.77
CA ASN A 47 -25.73 -20.82 42.11
C ASN A 47 -26.21 -20.13 40.82
N TRP A 48 -27.26 -20.69 40.21
CA TRP A 48 -27.88 -20.16 39.00
C TRP A 48 -28.32 -18.70 39.19
N GLN A 49 -28.86 -18.35 40.35
CA GLN A 49 -29.37 -17.00 40.59
C GLN A 49 -28.27 -15.94 40.56
N SER A 50 -27.08 -16.18 41.15
CA SER A 50 -25.99 -15.22 41.04
C SER A 50 -25.44 -15.11 39.62
N ASN A 51 -25.28 -16.25 38.93
CA ASN A 51 -24.66 -16.29 37.62
C ASN A 51 -25.54 -15.69 36.52
N LEU A 52 -26.87 -15.79 36.65
CA LEU A 52 -27.81 -15.23 35.69
C LEU A 52 -27.99 -13.71 35.86
N ASN A 53 -27.82 -13.16 37.06
CA ASN A 53 -27.97 -11.72 37.28
C ASN A 53 -26.91 -10.89 36.55
N ASP A 54 -25.72 -11.47 36.37
CA ASP A 54 -24.59 -10.83 35.67
C ASP A 54 -24.72 -10.87 34.14
N ILE A 55 -25.73 -11.57 33.59
CA ILE A 55 -25.93 -11.69 32.14
C ILE A 55 -26.74 -10.51 31.62
N GLN A 56 -26.15 -9.81 30.65
CA GLN A 56 -26.82 -8.76 29.91
C GLN A 56 -27.59 -9.34 28.72
N LEU A 57 -28.78 -8.80 28.46
CA LEU A 57 -29.65 -9.21 27.35
C LEU A 57 -29.58 -8.25 26.16
N ASP A 58 -28.85 -7.15 26.30
CA ASP A 58 -28.67 -6.20 25.21
C ASP A 58 -27.78 -6.81 24.11
N SER A 59 -27.99 -6.30 22.91
CA SER A 59 -27.29 -6.75 21.71
C SER A 59 -26.33 -5.69 21.20
N THR A 60 -25.84 -4.79 22.07
CA THR A 60 -24.90 -3.72 21.68
C THR A 60 -23.53 -4.30 21.32
N ILE A 61 -22.75 -3.58 20.51
CA ILE A 61 -21.40 -4.02 20.14
C ILE A 61 -20.52 -4.20 21.38
N GLU A 62 -20.62 -3.29 22.35
CA GLU A 62 -19.88 -3.33 23.61
C GLU A 62 -20.27 -4.56 24.44
N ALA A 63 -21.57 -4.82 24.62
CA ALA A 63 -22.03 -6.00 25.34
C ALA A 63 -21.64 -7.31 24.66
N LEU A 64 -21.67 -7.36 23.32
CA LEU A 64 -21.22 -8.53 22.57
C LEU A 64 -19.73 -8.79 22.73
N LYS A 65 -18.90 -7.73 22.76
CA LYS A 65 -17.46 -7.84 23.01
C LYS A 65 -17.14 -8.31 24.44
N GLU A 66 -18.03 -8.05 25.39
CA GLU A 66 -17.93 -8.48 26.79
C GLU A 66 -18.66 -9.81 27.09
N GLN A 67 -19.38 -10.37 26.11
CA GLN A 67 -20.17 -11.58 26.31
C GLN A 67 -19.25 -12.76 26.71
N LYS A 68 -19.52 -13.31 27.89
CA LYS A 68 -18.79 -14.47 28.41
C LYS A 68 -19.15 -15.73 27.63
N ALA A 69 -18.19 -16.65 27.52
CA ALA A 69 -18.41 -17.96 26.96
C ALA A 69 -19.53 -18.70 27.69
N GLY A 70 -20.52 -19.19 26.94
CA GLY A 70 -21.51 -20.11 27.48
C GLY A 70 -20.85 -21.38 28.01
N ILE A 71 -21.32 -21.91 29.14
CA ILE A 71 -20.61 -23.03 29.82
C ILE A 71 -20.48 -24.28 28.96
N LEU A 72 -21.40 -24.49 28.00
CA LEU A 72 -21.41 -25.64 27.09
C LEU A 72 -20.60 -25.41 25.82
N VAL A 73 -20.19 -24.18 25.56
CA VAL A 73 -19.43 -23.78 24.36
C VAL A 73 -18.05 -23.21 24.69
N LYS A 74 -17.69 -23.14 25.98
CA LYS A 74 -16.40 -22.61 26.47
C LYS A 74 -15.16 -23.34 25.92
N ASP A 75 -15.30 -24.63 25.62
CA ASP A 75 -14.22 -25.47 25.11
C ASP A 75 -14.20 -25.53 23.55
N THR A 76 -15.15 -24.86 22.89
CA THR A 76 -15.22 -24.76 21.43
C THR A 76 -14.05 -23.92 20.91
N THR A 77 -13.34 -24.37 19.88
CA THR A 77 -12.23 -23.60 19.33
C THR A 77 -12.72 -22.42 18.49
N LYS A 78 -11.89 -21.39 18.36
CA LYS A 78 -12.18 -20.21 17.54
C LYS A 78 -12.50 -20.62 16.10
N GLU A 79 -11.72 -21.52 15.52
CA GLU A 79 -11.90 -22.03 14.16
C GLU A 79 -13.24 -22.75 13.99
N GLN A 80 -13.68 -23.49 15.00
CA GLN A 80 -14.98 -24.17 14.94
C GLN A 80 -16.14 -23.17 14.97
N GLU A 81 -16.00 -22.06 15.68
CA GLU A 81 -17.06 -21.05 15.80
C GLU A 81 -17.15 -20.14 14.58
N ILE A 82 -16.02 -19.71 14.03
CA ILE A 82 -15.99 -18.75 12.94
C ILE A 82 -16.08 -19.40 11.56
N LYS A 83 -15.95 -20.73 11.46
CA LYS A 83 -16.05 -21.46 10.19
C LYS A 83 -17.44 -21.33 9.59
N GLU A 84 -17.45 -21.19 8.26
CA GLU A 84 -18.63 -21.14 7.40
C GLU A 84 -19.71 -22.13 7.89
N THR A 85 -20.88 -21.58 8.21
CA THR A 85 -22.05 -22.37 8.59
C THR A 85 -22.70 -22.97 7.35
N ALA A 86 -23.12 -24.23 7.44
CA ALA A 86 -23.88 -24.85 6.36
C ALA A 86 -25.18 -24.06 6.07
N LEU A 87 -25.69 -24.16 4.84
CA LEU A 87 -26.97 -23.58 4.40
C LEU A 87 -28.17 -24.02 5.28
N PHE A 88 -28.02 -25.09 6.05
CA PHE A 88 -29.01 -25.63 6.97
C PHE A 88 -28.44 -25.66 8.39
N PRO A 89 -29.30 -25.50 9.43
CA PRO A 89 -28.88 -25.60 10.82
C PRO A 89 -28.10 -26.89 11.03
N THR A 90 -26.89 -26.80 11.58
CA THR A 90 -26.10 -27.99 11.89
C THR A 90 -26.70 -28.60 13.15
N GLU A 91 -27.21 -29.84 13.03
CA GLU A 91 -27.69 -30.57 14.21
C GLU A 91 -26.55 -30.70 15.22
N MET A 92 -26.86 -30.38 16.46
CA MET A 92 -25.92 -30.54 17.58
C MET A 92 -25.59 -32.02 17.75
N ASP A 93 -24.32 -32.34 18.01
CA ASP A 93 -23.94 -33.74 18.20
C ASP A 93 -24.64 -34.35 19.42
N SER A 94 -24.74 -35.69 19.44
CA SER A 94 -25.52 -36.39 20.46
C SER A 94 -25.01 -36.14 21.89
N GLU A 95 -23.69 -35.96 22.08
CA GLU A 95 -23.11 -35.73 23.39
C GLU A 95 -23.40 -34.29 23.88
N GLN A 96 -23.26 -33.31 23.00
CA GLN A 96 -23.62 -31.92 23.28
C GLN A 96 -25.11 -31.78 23.57
N LYS A 97 -25.97 -32.47 22.80
CA LYS A 97 -27.42 -32.47 23.01
C LYS A 97 -27.81 -33.05 24.37
N GLU A 98 -27.17 -34.13 24.81
CA GLU A 98 -27.38 -34.71 26.14
C GLU A 98 -26.97 -33.73 27.26
N LYS A 99 -25.76 -33.16 27.19
CA LYS A 99 -25.29 -32.16 28.16
C LYS A 99 -26.20 -30.94 28.23
N LEU A 100 -26.66 -30.45 27.07
CA LEU A 100 -27.61 -29.34 27.00
C LEU A 100 -28.94 -29.69 27.66
N THR A 101 -29.48 -30.87 27.36
CA THR A 101 -30.74 -31.37 27.94
C THR A 101 -30.67 -31.40 29.46
N ASP A 102 -29.56 -31.90 30.03
CA ASP A 102 -29.35 -31.93 31.48
C ASP A 102 -29.31 -30.53 32.11
N GLN A 103 -28.59 -29.59 31.50
CA GLN A 103 -28.50 -28.22 32.00
C GLN A 103 -29.84 -27.47 31.88
N LEU A 104 -30.58 -27.62 30.77
CA LEU A 104 -31.89 -27.01 30.59
C LEU A 104 -32.91 -27.56 31.60
N LYS A 105 -32.84 -28.84 31.95
CA LYS A 105 -33.66 -29.44 33.00
C LYS A 105 -33.38 -28.82 34.37
N LEU A 106 -32.13 -28.50 34.67
CA LEU A 106 -31.76 -27.79 35.90
C LEU A 106 -32.28 -26.34 35.86
N LEU A 107 -31.97 -25.60 34.80
CA LEU A 107 -32.40 -24.20 34.62
C LEU A 107 -33.93 -24.05 34.76
N THR A 108 -34.68 -24.90 34.08
CA THR A 108 -36.16 -24.84 34.09
C THR A 108 -36.76 -25.31 35.41
N LYS A 109 -36.03 -26.03 36.26
CA LYS A 109 -36.47 -26.30 37.64
C LYS A 109 -36.33 -25.07 38.53
N GLU A 110 -35.27 -24.27 38.32
CA GLU A 110 -35.04 -23.07 39.12
C GLU A 110 -35.91 -21.89 38.72
N THR A 111 -36.28 -21.78 37.44
CA THR A 111 -37.12 -20.69 36.97
C THR A 111 -37.98 -21.06 35.76
N LYS A 112 -39.18 -20.47 35.72
CA LYS A 112 -40.05 -20.43 34.52
C LYS A 112 -40.20 -19.00 33.98
N ASP A 113 -39.57 -18.03 34.63
CA ASP A 113 -39.63 -16.63 34.22
C ASP A 113 -38.95 -16.45 32.85
N PRO A 114 -39.63 -15.89 31.84
CA PRO A 114 -39.07 -15.74 30.50
C PRO A 114 -37.78 -14.92 30.46
N GLU A 115 -37.62 -13.90 31.30
CA GLU A 115 -36.41 -13.08 31.33
C GLU A 115 -35.21 -13.87 31.85
N MET A 116 -35.39 -14.62 32.93
CA MET A 116 -34.35 -15.49 33.49
C MET A 116 -34.00 -16.64 32.54
N LEU A 117 -34.97 -17.17 31.79
CA LEU A 117 -34.71 -18.19 30.77
C LEU A 117 -33.89 -17.63 29.60
N LYS A 118 -34.14 -16.40 29.15
CA LYS A 118 -33.29 -15.72 28.14
C LYS A 118 -31.84 -15.60 28.60
N LYS A 119 -31.63 -15.16 29.85
CA LYS A 119 -30.29 -15.07 30.45
C LYS A 119 -29.64 -16.45 30.58
N GLY A 120 -30.44 -17.47 30.91
CA GLY A 120 -29.98 -18.86 30.97
C GLY A 120 -29.52 -19.40 29.63
N LEU A 121 -30.20 -19.04 28.53
CA LEU A 121 -29.77 -19.42 27.19
C LEU A 121 -28.40 -18.80 26.85
N ILE A 122 -28.19 -17.51 27.10
CA ILE A 122 -26.89 -16.86 26.89
C ILE A 122 -25.81 -17.48 27.79
N TYR A 123 -26.10 -17.69 29.08
CA TYR A 123 -25.16 -18.31 30.02
C TYR A 123 -24.74 -19.73 29.61
N LEU A 124 -25.63 -20.49 28.99
CA LEU A 124 -25.34 -21.86 28.56
C LEU A 124 -24.64 -21.91 27.20
N LEU A 125 -25.10 -21.10 26.25
CA LEU A 125 -24.86 -21.28 24.81
C LEU A 125 -24.32 -20.04 24.10
N GLY A 126 -24.12 -18.95 24.83
CA GLY A 126 -23.60 -17.69 24.30
C GLY A 126 -22.23 -17.87 23.67
N SER A 127 -22.08 -17.38 22.44
CA SER A 127 -20.84 -17.56 21.69
C SER A 127 -19.70 -16.75 22.32
N PRO A 128 -18.49 -17.32 22.47
CA PRO A 128 -17.36 -16.63 23.12
C PRO A 128 -16.56 -15.71 22.18
N TYR A 129 -16.77 -15.81 20.87
CA TYR A 129 -15.88 -15.20 19.86
C TYR A 129 -16.49 -13.97 19.16
N TYR A 130 -17.48 -13.30 19.75
CA TYR A 130 -18.00 -12.04 19.21
C TYR A 130 -16.91 -10.97 19.12
N LYS A 131 -16.12 -10.80 20.18
CA LYS A 131 -14.99 -9.88 20.19
C LYS A 131 -14.00 -10.16 19.06
N ASP A 132 -13.59 -11.41 18.95
CA ASP A 132 -12.69 -11.90 17.91
C ASP A 132 -13.22 -11.72 16.48
N ALA A 133 -14.54 -11.65 16.30
CA ALA A 133 -15.20 -11.45 15.01
C ALA A 133 -15.46 -9.96 14.70
N ILE A 134 -15.65 -9.12 15.72
CA ILE A 134 -15.95 -7.68 15.58
C ILE A 134 -14.65 -6.87 15.42
N GLU A 135 -13.65 -7.09 16.27
CA GLU A 135 -12.44 -6.26 16.31
C GLU A 135 -11.69 -6.21 14.96
N PRO A 136 -11.56 -7.30 14.17
CA PRO A 136 -10.92 -7.23 12.86
C PRO A 136 -11.66 -6.33 11.86
N VAL A 137 -13.00 -6.26 11.95
CA VAL A 137 -13.82 -5.38 11.12
C VAL A 137 -13.68 -3.93 11.59
N GLU A 138 -13.72 -3.67 12.90
CA GLU A 138 -13.52 -2.33 13.47
C GLU A 138 -12.14 -1.75 13.12
N ALA A 139 -11.09 -2.58 13.20
CA ALA A 139 -9.71 -2.23 12.91
C ALA A 139 -9.40 -2.14 11.40
N PHE A 140 -10.34 -2.47 10.53
CA PHE A 140 -10.14 -2.35 9.09
C PHE A 140 -9.91 -0.89 8.69
N THR A 141 -8.88 -0.67 7.89
CA THR A 141 -8.59 0.59 7.22
C THR A 141 -8.38 0.35 5.72
N PRO A 142 -9.01 1.14 4.83
CA PRO A 142 -8.79 1.04 3.40
C PRO A 142 -7.31 1.26 3.07
N ASN A 143 -6.74 0.37 2.25
CA ASN A 143 -5.34 0.49 1.82
C ASN A 143 -5.27 0.70 0.31
N PHE A 144 -5.09 1.95 -0.11
CA PHE A 144 -4.86 2.31 -1.49
C PHE A 144 -3.44 2.84 -1.65
N GLU A 145 -2.82 2.53 -2.78
CA GLU A 145 -1.54 3.14 -3.16
C GLU A 145 -1.72 4.66 -3.31
N GLU A 146 -0.84 5.42 -2.66
CA GLU A 146 -0.84 6.88 -2.81
C GLU A 146 -0.34 7.24 -4.20
N PRO A 147 -1.08 8.08 -4.96
CA PRO A 147 -0.68 8.45 -6.30
C PRO A 147 0.60 9.30 -6.27
N ASP A 148 1.53 8.98 -7.16
CA ASP A 148 2.70 9.84 -7.38
C ASP A 148 2.28 11.10 -8.14
N LEU A 149 2.28 12.23 -7.44
CA LEU A 149 1.83 13.56 -7.90
C LEU A 149 2.97 14.58 -7.77
N PRO A 150 4.01 14.53 -8.62
CA PRO A 150 5.18 15.40 -8.50
C PRO A 150 4.81 16.87 -8.66
N GLU A 151 5.24 17.73 -7.73
CA GLU A 151 5.01 19.19 -7.80
C GLU A 151 6.29 19.97 -8.16
N PRO A 152 6.22 20.95 -9.08
CA PRO A 152 7.38 21.75 -9.47
C PRO A 152 7.78 22.82 -8.42
N GLU A 153 6.83 23.33 -7.62
CA GLU A 153 7.08 24.47 -6.71
C GLU A 153 7.25 24.10 -5.21
N LYS A 154 6.89 22.87 -4.80
CA LYS A 154 6.97 22.44 -3.39
C LYS A 154 7.72 21.11 -3.25
N THR A 155 9.02 21.17 -2.97
CA THR A 155 9.78 19.98 -2.56
C THR A 155 10.83 20.31 -1.49
N THR A 156 10.33 20.44 -0.26
CA THR A 156 11.06 20.06 0.96
C THR A 156 10.49 18.71 1.40
N ASN A 157 11.25 17.64 1.16
CA ASN A 157 10.99 16.24 1.56
C ASN A 157 9.69 15.65 0.96
N THR A 158 9.69 14.53 0.23
CA THR A 158 9.97 13.17 0.72
C THR A 158 10.07 12.22 -0.48
N GLU A 159 11.04 11.31 -0.41
CA GLU A 159 11.15 9.94 -0.95
C GLU A 159 10.55 9.53 -2.32
N THR A 160 11.51 9.28 -3.23
CA THR A 160 11.65 8.15 -4.17
C THR A 160 10.44 7.76 -5.02
N ALA A 161 10.36 8.43 -6.18
CA ALA A 161 9.85 7.81 -7.39
C ALA A 161 10.62 6.49 -7.66
N GLU A 162 9.92 5.47 -8.15
CA GLU A 162 10.54 4.44 -8.97
C GLU A 162 11.01 5.10 -10.28
N ALA A 163 12.19 5.70 -10.15
CA ALA A 163 13.03 6.14 -11.22
C ALA A 163 13.22 4.99 -12.20
N LYS A 164 12.83 5.20 -13.47
CA LYS A 164 13.59 4.61 -14.57
C LYS A 164 15.06 4.90 -14.24
N ASN A 165 15.88 3.89 -13.96
CA ASN A 165 17.29 4.01 -13.58
C ASN A 165 18.00 4.86 -14.64
N SER A 166 18.00 6.17 -14.45
CA SER A 166 18.45 7.15 -15.43
C SER A 166 19.55 7.96 -14.79
N LYS A 167 20.56 8.32 -15.58
CA LYS A 167 21.73 9.06 -15.13
C LYS A 167 21.69 10.45 -15.73
N ALA A 168 21.90 11.47 -14.90
CA ALA A 168 22.00 12.84 -15.33
C ALA A 168 23.41 13.37 -15.08
N ILE A 169 24.08 13.84 -16.14
CA ILE A 169 25.40 14.48 -16.03
C ILE A 169 25.21 15.97 -16.29
N ILE A 170 25.46 16.80 -15.27
CA ILE A 170 25.43 18.26 -15.39
C ILE A 170 26.83 18.75 -15.75
N LEU A 171 26.97 19.43 -16.88
CA LEU A 171 28.20 20.11 -17.30
C LEU A 171 28.03 21.61 -17.04
N LEU A 172 28.78 22.15 -16.09
CA LEU A 172 28.73 23.58 -15.76
C LEU A 172 29.99 24.28 -16.25
N ASP A 173 29.79 25.25 -17.13
CA ASP A 173 30.82 26.17 -17.62
C ASP A 173 31.27 27.10 -16.50
N ALA A 174 32.57 27.08 -16.21
CA ALA A 174 33.23 27.98 -15.29
C ALA A 174 34.38 28.74 -15.95
N SER A 175 34.26 29.04 -17.24
CA SER A 175 35.17 29.90 -17.97
C SER A 175 35.08 31.38 -17.53
N SER A 176 36.02 32.19 -17.99
CA SER A 176 36.14 33.62 -17.65
C SER A 176 34.94 34.48 -18.06
N SER A 177 34.19 34.11 -19.10
CA SER A 177 32.96 34.82 -19.51
C SER A 177 31.91 34.82 -18.40
N MET A 178 31.87 33.77 -17.59
CA MET A 178 30.94 33.64 -16.46
C MET A 178 31.21 34.63 -15.30
N LEU A 179 32.31 35.40 -15.36
CA LEU A 179 32.58 36.51 -14.44
C LEU A 179 31.82 37.81 -14.82
N GLN A 180 31.25 37.88 -16.02
CA GLN A 180 30.45 39.02 -16.44
C GLN A 180 29.18 39.15 -15.60
N GLN A 181 28.58 40.34 -15.60
CA GLN A 181 27.35 40.62 -14.87
C GLN A 181 26.15 40.70 -15.81
N VAL A 182 25.03 40.13 -15.36
CA VAL A 182 23.72 40.22 -16.00
C VAL A 182 22.70 40.59 -14.92
N GLY A 183 21.93 41.66 -15.13
CA GLY A 183 20.94 42.12 -14.16
C GLY A 183 21.52 42.46 -12.77
N GLY A 184 22.78 42.91 -12.71
CA GLY A 184 23.44 43.30 -11.46
C GLY A 184 24.03 42.15 -10.63
N LYS A 185 24.01 40.90 -11.12
CA LYS A 185 24.65 39.73 -10.49
C LYS A 185 25.64 39.06 -11.44
N MET A 186 26.63 38.35 -10.91
CA MET A 186 27.59 37.61 -11.73
C MET A 186 26.92 36.40 -12.39
N LYS A 187 27.27 36.14 -13.66
CA LYS A 187 26.70 35.02 -14.43
C LYS A 187 26.90 33.68 -13.72
N MET A 188 28.10 33.45 -13.18
CA MET A 188 28.44 32.27 -12.39
C MET A 188 27.55 32.10 -11.14
N GLU A 189 27.21 33.17 -10.42
CA GLU A 189 26.34 33.05 -9.24
C GLU A 189 24.94 32.59 -9.65
N ILE A 190 24.41 33.15 -10.73
CA ILE A 190 23.10 32.79 -11.29
C ILE A 190 23.10 31.32 -11.75
N ALA A 191 24.13 30.91 -12.48
CA ALA A 191 24.27 29.55 -12.97
C ALA A 191 24.40 28.53 -11.83
N LYS A 192 25.16 28.85 -10.77
CA LYS A 192 25.25 28.00 -9.57
C LYS A 192 23.92 27.86 -8.87
N ASP A 193 23.17 28.94 -8.71
CA ASP A 193 21.84 28.91 -8.11
C ASP A 193 20.87 28.04 -8.91
N ALA A 194 20.89 28.17 -10.23
CA ALA A 194 20.08 27.35 -11.12
C ALA A 194 20.48 25.87 -11.10
N VAL A 195 21.78 25.56 -11.16
CA VAL A 195 22.28 24.18 -11.12
C VAL A 195 21.95 23.52 -9.80
N LYS A 196 22.02 24.23 -8.66
CA LYS A 196 21.57 23.70 -7.35
C LYS A 196 20.09 23.32 -7.36
N ARG A 197 19.21 24.20 -7.88
CA ARG A 197 17.78 23.91 -8.00
C ARG A 197 17.53 22.73 -8.96
N PHE A 198 18.18 22.75 -10.12
CA PHE A 198 18.05 21.72 -11.14
C PHE A 198 18.46 20.34 -10.62
N ALA A 199 19.62 20.25 -9.99
CA ALA A 199 20.13 19.01 -9.41
C ALA A 199 19.20 18.45 -8.32
N LYS A 200 18.62 19.33 -7.50
CA LYS A 200 17.61 18.95 -6.50
C LYS A 200 16.38 18.32 -7.12
N THR A 201 15.93 18.85 -8.26
CA THR A 201 14.78 18.32 -8.97
C THR A 201 15.13 16.99 -9.65
N ILE A 202 16.19 16.93 -10.46
CA ILE A 202 16.56 15.70 -11.19
C ILE A 202 17.06 14.57 -10.30
N GLY A 203 17.60 14.91 -9.14
CA GLY A 203 18.06 13.97 -8.14
C GLY A 203 16.98 13.11 -7.50
N GLN A 204 15.70 13.40 -7.77
CA GLN A 204 14.56 12.63 -7.27
C GLN A 204 14.32 11.36 -8.09
N SER A 205 14.62 11.40 -9.39
CA SER A 205 14.36 10.29 -10.32
C SER A 205 15.61 9.84 -11.10
N SER A 206 16.75 10.46 -10.88
CA SER A 206 18.01 10.10 -11.53
C SER A 206 19.17 10.16 -10.54
N GLU A 207 20.18 9.33 -10.77
CA GLU A 207 21.49 9.60 -10.18
C GLU A 207 22.14 10.78 -10.91
N VAL A 208 22.84 11.63 -10.17
CA VAL A 208 23.36 12.90 -10.68
C VAL A 208 24.87 12.93 -10.54
N SER A 209 25.55 13.46 -11.55
CA SER A 209 26.96 13.87 -11.50
C SER A 209 27.10 15.34 -11.90
N LEU A 210 28.07 16.03 -11.30
CA LEU A 210 28.45 17.40 -11.68
C LEU A 210 29.88 17.39 -12.22
N ILE A 211 30.02 17.75 -13.49
CA ILE A 211 31.30 18.01 -14.13
C ILE A 211 31.44 19.52 -14.34
N VAL A 212 32.59 20.04 -13.96
CA VAL A 212 32.94 21.46 -14.09
C VAL A 212 34.14 21.58 -15.00
N TYR A 213 34.10 22.56 -15.89
CA TYR A 213 35.19 22.87 -16.80
C TYR A 213 35.46 24.37 -16.86
N GLY A 214 36.70 24.74 -17.22
CA GLY A 214 37.11 26.15 -17.29
C GLY A 214 37.44 26.80 -15.95
N HIS A 215 37.35 26.10 -14.82
CA HIS A 215 37.62 26.66 -13.47
C HIS A 215 39.10 26.80 -13.10
N VAL A 216 40.03 26.43 -13.98
CA VAL A 216 41.49 26.41 -13.71
C VAL A 216 42.26 27.27 -14.71
N GLY A 217 43.28 27.99 -14.23
CA GLY A 217 44.12 28.85 -15.05
C GLY A 217 43.58 30.27 -15.12
N SER A 218 43.70 30.89 -16.30
CA SER A 218 43.21 32.22 -16.64
C SER A 218 42.81 32.26 -18.12
N SER A 219 42.27 33.39 -18.58
CA SER A 219 41.98 33.65 -20.00
C SER A 219 43.23 34.01 -20.83
N ALA A 220 44.43 33.96 -20.26
CA ALA A 220 45.66 34.19 -21.00
C ALA A 220 46.07 32.94 -21.81
N ASP A 221 46.57 33.12 -23.03
CA ASP A 221 46.96 32.03 -23.94
C ASP A 221 47.96 31.03 -23.32
N LYS A 222 48.87 31.53 -22.47
CA LYS A 222 49.85 30.69 -21.74
C LYS A 222 49.19 29.64 -20.84
N ASP A 223 47.98 29.92 -20.35
CA ASP A 223 47.20 29.03 -19.48
C ASP A 223 46.17 28.22 -20.28
N MET A 224 46.02 28.43 -21.59
CA MET A 224 45.02 27.75 -22.42
C MET A 224 45.13 26.23 -22.29
N LYS A 225 46.31 25.65 -22.53
CA LYS A 225 46.51 24.18 -22.40
C LYS A 225 46.11 23.66 -21.01
N LYS A 226 46.47 24.40 -19.96
CA LYS A 226 46.14 24.04 -18.57
C LYS A 226 44.63 24.08 -18.34
N SER A 227 43.96 25.16 -18.75
CA SER A 227 42.51 25.33 -18.63
C SER A 227 41.75 24.28 -19.43
N CYS A 228 42.16 24.02 -20.66
CA CYS A 228 41.47 23.09 -21.57
C CYS A 228 41.59 21.63 -21.12
N SER A 229 42.63 21.29 -20.36
CA SER A 229 42.81 19.97 -19.76
C SER A 229 42.07 19.78 -18.43
N ALA A 230 41.62 20.86 -17.80
CA ALA A 230 41.06 20.85 -16.45
C ALA A 230 39.54 20.66 -16.48
N ILE A 231 39.12 19.40 -16.53
CA ILE A 231 37.71 19.00 -16.53
C ILE A 231 37.52 18.04 -15.36
N GLU A 232 36.78 18.45 -14.34
CA GLU A 232 36.73 17.77 -13.05
C GLU A 232 35.31 17.36 -12.69
N GLU A 233 35.14 16.12 -12.23
CA GLU A 233 33.88 15.70 -11.61
C GLU A 233 33.92 16.20 -10.16
N LYS A 234 33.06 17.16 -9.82
CA LYS A 234 32.97 17.75 -8.48
C LYS A 234 31.95 17.06 -7.60
N TYR A 235 30.96 16.42 -8.20
CA TYR A 235 29.99 15.58 -7.52
C TYR A 235 29.94 14.24 -8.25
N THR A 236 30.36 13.17 -7.57
CA THR A 236 30.42 11.83 -8.15
C THR A 236 29.02 11.32 -8.45
N MET A 237 28.86 10.63 -9.59
CA MET A 237 27.60 9.98 -9.95
C MET A 237 27.03 9.15 -8.80
N GLY A 238 25.80 9.47 -8.40
CA GLY A 238 25.08 8.74 -7.36
C GLY A 238 23.76 9.41 -7.00
N LYS A 239 23.08 8.88 -5.98
CA LYS A 239 21.87 9.50 -5.44
C LYS A 239 22.16 10.94 -5.00
N TYR A 240 21.21 11.83 -5.21
CA TYR A 240 21.38 13.24 -4.86
C TYR A 240 21.38 13.46 -3.34
N ASP A 241 22.43 14.10 -2.84
CA ASP A 241 22.54 14.62 -1.49
C ASP A 241 22.71 16.14 -1.52
N GLU A 242 21.73 16.87 -0.99
CA GLU A 242 21.66 18.34 -1.08
C GLU A 242 22.91 19.01 -0.48
N LYS A 243 23.38 18.54 0.67
CA LYS A 243 24.52 19.15 1.37
C LYS A 243 25.82 18.97 0.59
N THR A 244 26.07 17.76 0.09
CA THR A 244 27.28 17.42 -0.68
C THR A 244 27.26 18.11 -2.03
N PHE A 245 26.12 18.13 -2.72
CA PHE A 245 25.99 18.81 -4.00
C PHE A 245 26.21 20.33 -3.90
N VAL A 246 25.59 20.98 -2.92
CA VAL A 246 25.79 22.42 -2.68
C VAL A 246 27.26 22.73 -2.36
N THR A 247 27.92 21.86 -1.59
CA THR A 247 29.36 21.99 -1.29
C THR A 247 30.21 21.88 -2.56
N ALA A 248 29.90 20.89 -3.42
CA ALA A 248 30.57 20.70 -4.70
C ALA A 248 30.43 21.93 -5.62
N VAL A 249 29.22 22.47 -5.77
CA VAL A 249 28.94 23.67 -6.56
C VAL A 249 29.70 24.90 -6.04
N ASN A 250 29.85 25.03 -4.73
CA ASN A 250 30.54 26.16 -4.12
C ASN A 250 32.07 26.04 -4.12
N SER A 251 32.64 24.87 -4.45
CA SER A 251 34.08 24.58 -4.33
C SER A 251 34.98 25.20 -5.41
N PHE A 252 34.41 25.79 -6.46
CA PHE A 252 35.17 26.34 -7.60
C PHE A 252 34.75 27.77 -7.96
N GLN A 253 35.54 28.43 -8.79
CA GLN A 253 35.31 29.78 -9.31
C GLN A 253 35.48 29.82 -10.82
N ALA A 254 34.84 30.79 -11.48
CA ALA A 254 34.99 31.04 -12.90
C ALA A 254 36.37 31.64 -13.22
N LYS A 255 37.12 31.11 -14.21
CA LYS A 255 38.50 31.58 -14.49
C LYS A 255 38.98 31.52 -15.93
N GLY A 256 38.89 30.37 -16.58
CA GLY A 256 39.71 29.99 -17.72
C GLY A 256 38.98 30.01 -19.05
N TRP A 257 39.38 29.09 -19.92
CA TRP A 257 38.85 28.81 -21.25
C TRP A 257 37.71 27.78 -21.20
N THR A 258 36.99 27.60 -22.31
CA THR A 258 35.74 26.82 -22.44
C THR A 258 35.98 25.52 -23.23
N PRO A 259 36.46 24.43 -22.60
CA PRO A 259 36.64 23.12 -23.25
C PRO A 259 35.36 22.29 -23.31
N LEU A 260 34.34 22.80 -24.00
CA LEU A 260 33.01 22.19 -24.09
C LEU A 260 33.05 20.76 -24.69
N ALA A 261 33.80 20.57 -25.77
CA ALA A 261 34.02 19.29 -26.43
C ALA A 261 34.72 18.29 -25.51
N GLY A 262 35.71 18.77 -24.75
CA GLY A 262 36.39 17.95 -23.74
C GLY A 262 35.42 17.51 -22.63
N ALA A 263 34.50 18.38 -22.22
CA ALA A 263 33.54 18.08 -21.17
C ALA A 263 32.52 17.04 -21.63
N ILE A 264 32.00 17.18 -22.86
CA ILE A 264 31.11 16.19 -23.48
C ILE A 264 31.83 14.84 -23.64
N LYS A 265 33.09 14.85 -24.09
CA LYS A 265 33.90 13.64 -24.21
C LYS A 265 34.08 12.94 -22.85
N LYS A 266 34.38 13.69 -21.79
CA LYS A 266 34.50 13.13 -20.44
C LYS A 266 33.18 12.51 -19.97
N ALA A 267 32.06 13.20 -20.17
CA ALA A 267 30.73 12.69 -19.83
C ALA A 267 30.40 11.39 -20.57
N LYS A 268 30.75 11.32 -21.86
CA LYS A 268 30.66 10.09 -22.67
C LYS A 268 31.53 8.97 -22.13
N GLU A 269 32.77 9.26 -21.69
CA GLU A 269 33.65 8.24 -21.11
C GLU A 269 33.08 7.69 -19.81
N MET A 270 32.50 8.55 -18.97
CA MET A 270 31.82 8.16 -17.74
C MET A 270 30.56 7.34 -18.01
N SER A 271 29.78 7.68 -19.03
CA SER A 271 28.53 6.98 -19.34
C SER A 271 28.72 5.52 -19.72
N LYS A 272 29.91 5.12 -20.18
CA LYS A 272 30.25 3.72 -20.48
C LYS A 272 30.22 2.81 -19.24
N ALA A 273 30.34 3.38 -18.05
CA ALA A 273 30.24 2.64 -16.79
C ALA A 273 28.80 2.51 -16.27
N TYR A 274 27.81 3.11 -16.96
CA TYR A 274 26.43 3.14 -16.51
C TYR A 274 25.55 2.21 -17.35
N ASP A 275 24.78 1.35 -16.69
CA ASP A 275 23.79 0.48 -17.32
C ASP A 275 22.39 1.15 -17.31
N ALA A 276 22.32 2.34 -17.92
CA ALA A 276 21.19 3.25 -17.78
C ALA A 276 21.14 4.33 -18.89
N ASP A 277 19.93 4.81 -19.19
CA ASP A 277 19.70 5.98 -20.06
C ASP A 277 20.42 7.20 -19.45
N THR A 278 21.31 7.84 -20.22
CA THR A 278 22.12 8.98 -19.73
C THR A 278 21.76 10.25 -20.48
N THR A 279 21.40 11.30 -19.74
CA THR A 279 21.19 12.64 -20.29
C THR A 279 22.25 13.61 -19.79
N ILE A 280 22.86 14.35 -20.73
CA ILE A 280 23.79 15.44 -20.45
C ILE A 280 23.02 16.76 -20.46
N TYR A 281 23.21 17.56 -19.41
CA TYR A 281 22.69 18.92 -19.33
C TYR A 281 23.85 19.90 -19.24
N ILE A 282 23.99 20.77 -20.23
CA ILE A 282 25.08 21.73 -20.32
C ILE A 282 24.54 23.11 -19.95
N VAL A 283 25.20 23.78 -19.01
CA VAL A 283 24.96 25.20 -18.70
C VAL A 283 26.20 25.97 -19.14
N SER A 284 26.08 26.80 -20.17
CA SER A 284 27.19 27.56 -20.73
C SER A 284 26.73 28.93 -21.25
N ASP A 285 27.61 29.92 -21.13
CA ASP A 285 27.40 31.28 -21.64
C ASP A 285 28.15 31.56 -22.96
N GLY A 286 28.83 30.58 -23.54
CA GLY A 286 29.73 30.82 -24.67
C GLY A 286 30.10 29.59 -25.50
N ALA A 287 30.70 29.87 -26.66
CA ALA A 287 31.23 28.86 -27.57
C ALA A 287 32.48 28.14 -27.04
N GLU A 288 32.81 27.02 -27.68
CA GLU A 288 34.10 26.33 -27.52
C GLU A 288 35.28 27.27 -27.80
N THR A 289 36.26 27.29 -26.89
CA THR A 289 37.48 28.11 -27.04
C THR A 289 38.78 27.30 -26.90
N CYS A 290 38.71 25.97 -26.79
CA CYS A 290 39.86 25.08 -26.62
C CYS A 290 40.18 24.23 -27.85
N GLU A 291 39.89 24.76 -29.05
CA GLU A 291 40.15 24.12 -30.35
C GLU A 291 39.44 22.76 -30.57
N GLY A 292 38.45 22.44 -29.73
CA GLY A 292 37.63 21.23 -29.83
C GLY A 292 36.50 21.32 -30.85
N ASN A 293 35.79 20.21 -31.06
CA ASN A 293 34.56 20.17 -31.86
C ASN A 293 33.39 19.61 -31.05
N PRO A 294 32.61 20.46 -30.35
CA PRO A 294 31.56 20.00 -29.44
C PRO A 294 30.40 19.31 -30.18
N VAL A 295 30.13 19.69 -31.42
CA VAL A 295 29.07 19.06 -32.25
C VAL A 295 29.43 17.62 -32.56
N LYS A 296 30.70 17.36 -32.89
CA LYS A 296 31.21 16.00 -33.13
C LYS A 296 31.11 15.14 -31.87
N GLU A 297 31.48 15.67 -30.71
CA GLU A 297 31.44 14.93 -29.46
C GLU A 297 30.00 14.67 -29.00
N ALA A 298 29.08 15.64 -29.14
CA ALA A 298 27.66 15.43 -28.83
C ALA A 298 27.03 14.35 -29.72
N LYS A 299 27.32 14.37 -31.02
CA LYS A 299 26.90 13.31 -31.94
C LYS A 299 27.47 11.95 -31.52
N ALA A 300 28.74 11.91 -31.17
CA ALA A 300 29.41 10.70 -30.74
C ALA A 300 28.87 10.14 -29.42
N PHE A 301 28.33 10.98 -28.54
CA PHE A 301 27.64 10.56 -27.32
C PHE A 301 26.24 10.01 -27.63
N ALA A 302 25.42 10.74 -28.38
CA ALA A 302 24.07 10.33 -28.71
C ALA A 302 24.01 9.08 -29.62
N SER A 303 25.10 8.75 -30.33
CA SER A 303 25.20 7.51 -31.10
C SER A 303 25.46 6.24 -30.26
N GLU A 304 25.81 6.37 -28.97
CA GLU A 304 26.03 5.19 -28.11
C GLU A 304 24.70 4.51 -27.72
N ASN A 305 23.62 5.28 -27.60
CA ASN A 305 22.27 4.79 -27.30
C ASN A 305 21.23 5.82 -27.78
N SER A 306 20.13 5.35 -28.41
CA SER A 306 19.07 6.21 -28.94
C SER A 306 18.36 7.06 -27.87
N GLU A 307 18.37 6.64 -26.61
CA GLU A 307 17.80 7.38 -25.49
C GLU A 307 18.75 8.45 -24.92
N TYR A 308 20.02 8.48 -25.33
CA TYR A 308 20.99 9.46 -24.87
C TYR A 308 20.73 10.83 -25.49
N LYS A 309 20.78 11.86 -24.64
CA LYS A 309 20.43 13.24 -25.01
C LYS A 309 21.45 14.24 -24.50
N VAL A 310 21.73 15.27 -25.28
CA VAL A 310 22.53 16.44 -24.89
C VAL A 310 21.65 17.68 -24.93
N ASN A 311 21.17 18.11 -23.77
CA ASN A 311 20.42 19.35 -23.63
C ASN A 311 21.37 20.50 -23.30
N ILE A 312 21.14 21.66 -23.90
CA ILE A 312 21.94 22.86 -23.65
C ILE A 312 21.06 23.97 -23.13
N ILE A 313 21.52 24.58 -22.05
CA ILE A 313 20.98 25.79 -21.46
C ILE A 313 21.99 26.90 -21.70
N GLY A 314 21.73 27.70 -22.72
CA GLY A 314 22.51 28.88 -23.06
C GLY A 314 22.13 30.05 -22.15
N PHE A 315 23.08 30.53 -21.36
CA PHE A 315 22.85 31.62 -20.42
C PHE A 315 23.50 32.93 -20.89
N ASP A 316 22.68 33.93 -21.27
CA ASP A 316 23.15 35.23 -21.80
C ASP A 316 24.26 35.07 -22.87
N VAL A 317 23.93 34.33 -23.93
CA VAL A 317 24.85 33.91 -25.00
C VAL A 317 24.74 34.86 -26.18
N ASP A 318 25.87 35.24 -26.80
CA ASP A 318 25.86 36.00 -28.05
C ASP A 318 25.34 35.15 -29.23
N SER A 319 24.83 35.80 -30.28
CA SER A 319 24.18 35.11 -31.41
C SER A 319 25.08 34.09 -32.12
N LYS A 320 26.40 34.34 -32.20
CA LYS A 320 27.34 33.43 -32.85
C LYS A 320 27.61 32.19 -32.00
N SER A 321 27.75 32.38 -30.69
CA SER A 321 27.90 31.27 -29.74
C SER A 321 26.62 30.44 -29.63
N GLU A 322 25.45 31.08 -29.66
CA GLU A 322 24.14 30.43 -29.62
C GLU A 322 23.94 29.45 -30.80
N ASP A 323 24.34 29.84 -32.01
CA ASP A 323 24.25 28.95 -33.18
C ASP A 323 25.10 27.68 -33.04
N GLN A 324 26.28 27.78 -32.40
CA GLN A 324 27.09 26.60 -32.11
C GLN A 324 26.40 25.70 -31.09
N LEU A 325 25.89 26.28 -30.00
CA LEU A 325 25.20 25.54 -28.95
C LEU A 325 23.93 24.85 -29.48
N LYS A 326 23.14 25.49 -30.35
CA LYS A 326 22.00 24.84 -31.02
C LYS A 326 22.42 23.60 -31.81
N LYS A 327 23.48 23.71 -32.61
CA LYS A 327 24.02 22.56 -33.38
C LYS A 327 24.50 21.43 -32.49
N VAL A 328 25.06 21.73 -31.31
CA VAL A 328 25.50 20.72 -30.35
C VAL A 328 24.28 19.98 -29.78
N ALA A 329 23.22 20.70 -29.40
CA ALA A 329 22.00 20.09 -28.87
C ALA A 329 21.30 19.21 -29.93
N GLU A 330 21.16 19.73 -31.16
CA GLU A 330 20.62 18.98 -32.30
C GLU A 330 21.43 17.71 -32.60
N ALA A 331 22.76 17.81 -32.64
CA ALA A 331 23.64 16.68 -32.88
C ALA A 331 23.57 15.63 -31.76
N GLY A 332 23.27 16.06 -30.54
CA GLY A 332 23.12 15.20 -29.37
C GLY A 332 21.67 14.75 -29.09
N ASN A 333 20.76 14.80 -30.06
CA ASN A 333 19.34 14.43 -29.91
C ASN A 333 18.60 15.18 -28.77
N GLY A 334 19.10 16.33 -28.36
CA GLY A 334 18.53 17.14 -27.28
C GLY A 334 17.98 18.46 -27.77
N LYS A 335 17.76 19.38 -26.83
CA LYS A 335 17.18 20.70 -27.10
C LYS A 335 18.07 21.81 -26.57
N TYR A 336 18.05 22.93 -27.28
CA TYR A 336 18.65 24.18 -26.84
C TYR A 336 17.61 25.05 -26.16
N PHE A 337 17.97 25.65 -25.04
CA PHE A 337 17.15 26.56 -24.27
C PHE A 337 17.91 27.86 -24.03
N SER A 338 17.31 28.99 -24.40
CA SER A 338 17.85 30.31 -24.12
C SER A 338 17.34 30.82 -22.76
N ALA A 339 18.25 31.22 -21.89
CA ALA A 339 17.94 31.84 -20.61
C ALA A 339 18.61 33.23 -20.54
N ASN A 340 17.79 34.28 -20.67
CA ASN A 340 18.27 35.67 -20.67
C ASN A 340 18.29 36.28 -19.26
N ASN A 341 17.67 35.62 -18.28
CA ASN A 341 17.67 36.04 -16.88
C ASN A 341 17.51 34.83 -15.91
N PRO A 342 17.81 34.99 -14.61
CA PRO A 342 17.72 33.91 -13.61
C PRO A 342 16.34 33.25 -13.49
N ASN A 343 15.28 34.00 -13.80
CA ASN A 343 13.89 33.54 -13.72
C ASN A 343 13.56 32.65 -14.92
N ASP A 344 14.04 33.00 -16.11
CA ASP A 344 13.89 32.19 -17.34
C ASP A 344 14.61 30.85 -17.20
N LEU A 345 15.79 30.85 -16.58
CA LEU A 345 16.57 29.65 -16.30
C LEU A 345 15.82 28.69 -15.36
N SER A 346 15.27 29.21 -14.27
CA SER A 346 14.49 28.43 -13.30
C SER A 346 13.20 27.89 -13.93
N LYS A 347 12.47 28.74 -14.68
CA LYS A 347 11.27 28.33 -15.42
C LYS A 347 11.54 27.29 -16.50
N THR A 348 12.65 27.38 -17.22
CA THR A 348 13.02 26.41 -18.26
C THR A 348 13.23 25.03 -17.67
N ILE A 349 13.87 24.97 -16.50
CA ILE A 349 14.11 23.75 -15.73
C ILE A 349 12.80 23.17 -15.19
N GLU A 350 11.93 23.99 -14.60
CA GLU A 350 10.61 23.58 -14.08
C GLU A 350 9.68 23.09 -15.20
N THR A 351 9.70 23.77 -16.36
CA THR A 351 8.92 23.42 -17.55
C THR A 351 9.30 22.05 -18.12
N GLN A 352 10.55 21.60 -17.93
CA GLN A 352 11.01 20.29 -18.37
C GLN A 352 10.48 19.14 -17.49
N TRP A 353 10.06 19.46 -16.26
CA TRP A 353 9.51 18.52 -15.27
C TRP A 353 7.99 18.43 -15.27
N LEU A 354 7.30 19.26 -16.06
CA LEU A 354 5.85 19.14 -16.23
C LEU A 354 5.51 17.80 -16.91
N PRO A 355 4.58 17.00 -16.36
CA PRO A 355 4.08 15.78 -16.99
C PRO A 355 3.62 16.06 -18.43
N SER A 356 3.77 15.09 -19.32
CA SER A 356 3.32 15.25 -20.70
C SER A 356 1.80 15.40 -20.78
N ALA A 357 1.25 15.94 -21.88
CA ALA A 357 -0.20 15.96 -22.07
C ALA A 357 -0.81 14.56 -22.06
N GLY A 358 -0.07 13.55 -22.54
CA GLY A 358 -0.46 12.15 -22.44
C GLY A 358 -0.58 11.72 -20.97
N ASP A 359 0.44 11.99 -20.16
CA ASP A 359 0.44 11.64 -18.73
C ASP A 359 -0.69 12.34 -17.96
N LEU A 360 -0.99 13.60 -18.31
CA LEU A 360 -2.10 14.33 -17.70
C LEU A 360 -3.47 13.83 -18.18
N ALA A 361 -3.62 13.47 -19.44
CA ALA A 361 -4.85 12.90 -19.98
C ALA A 361 -5.18 11.54 -19.33
N TRP A 362 -4.15 10.77 -18.98
CA TRP A 362 -4.28 9.48 -18.27
C TRP A 362 -4.13 9.59 -16.76
N SER A 363 -3.95 10.79 -16.19
CA SER A 363 -3.75 10.98 -14.75
C SER A 363 -4.85 10.38 -13.88
N PHE A 364 -6.08 10.29 -14.38
CA PHE A 364 -7.21 9.67 -13.68
C PHE A 364 -6.96 8.20 -13.32
N THR A 365 -6.06 7.49 -14.02
CA THR A 365 -5.69 6.11 -13.68
C THR A 365 -4.76 6.02 -12.47
N LYS A 366 -4.28 7.14 -11.95
CA LYS A 366 -3.51 7.19 -10.69
C LYS A 366 -4.42 7.10 -9.46
N ALA A 367 -5.72 7.36 -9.61
CA ALA A 367 -6.69 7.17 -8.54
C ALA A 367 -7.19 5.72 -8.51
N PRO A 368 -7.62 5.20 -7.34
CA PRO A 368 -8.23 3.88 -7.23
C PRO A 368 -9.42 3.74 -8.18
N GLY A 369 -9.39 2.72 -9.02
CA GLY A 369 -10.48 2.38 -9.91
C GLY A 369 -11.57 1.54 -9.22
N PRO A 370 -12.63 1.19 -9.97
CA PRO A 370 -13.71 0.35 -9.46
C PRO A 370 -13.25 -1.02 -8.97
N TRP A 371 -12.19 -1.58 -9.56
CA TRP A 371 -11.69 -2.91 -9.20
C TRP A 371 -10.91 -2.90 -7.89
N GLU A 372 -10.13 -1.84 -7.65
CA GLU A 372 -9.41 -1.61 -6.41
C GLU A 372 -10.37 -1.36 -5.25
N ILE A 373 -11.42 -0.55 -5.47
CA ILE A 373 -12.51 -0.36 -4.50
C ILE A 373 -13.21 -1.68 -4.19
N LEU A 374 -13.56 -2.46 -5.23
CA LEU A 374 -14.20 -3.76 -5.05
C LEU A 374 -13.30 -4.76 -4.30
N ALA A 375 -11.98 -4.71 -4.51
CA ALA A 375 -11.02 -5.55 -3.80
C ALA A 375 -11.00 -5.24 -2.30
N GLU A 376 -11.02 -3.95 -1.92
CA GLU A 376 -11.13 -3.54 -0.53
C GLU A 376 -12.49 -3.92 0.09
N GLN A 377 -13.60 -3.77 -0.66
CA GLN A 377 -14.92 -4.22 -0.20
C GLN A 377 -14.94 -5.72 0.04
N LYS A 378 -14.32 -6.51 -0.84
CA LYS A 378 -14.19 -7.96 -0.65
C LYS A 378 -13.37 -8.32 0.60
N ARG A 379 -12.34 -7.53 0.94
CA ARG A 379 -11.58 -7.71 2.19
C ARG A 379 -12.47 -7.50 3.41
N VAL A 380 -13.32 -6.47 3.40
CA VAL A 380 -14.32 -6.24 4.45
C VAL A 380 -15.30 -7.41 4.52
N ASP A 381 -15.87 -7.86 3.39
CA ASP A 381 -16.77 -9.03 3.36
C ASP A 381 -16.14 -10.27 4.02
N THR A 382 -14.86 -10.53 3.69
CA THR A 382 -14.09 -11.65 4.26
C THR A 382 -13.88 -11.49 5.77
N LEU A 383 -13.60 -10.28 6.24
CA LEU A 383 -13.41 -9.99 7.66
C LEU A 383 -14.73 -10.03 8.44
N SER A 384 -15.85 -9.68 7.81
CA SER A 384 -17.19 -9.68 8.41
C SER A 384 -17.87 -11.06 8.41
N GLU A 385 -17.37 -12.01 7.62
CA GLU A 385 -17.92 -13.36 7.54
C GLU A 385 -17.91 -14.12 8.88
N PRO A 386 -16.80 -14.13 9.68
CA PRO A 386 -16.78 -14.66 11.03
C PRO A 386 -17.94 -14.20 11.91
N LEU A 387 -18.29 -12.91 11.87
CA LEU A 387 -19.36 -12.36 12.70
C LEU A 387 -20.73 -12.94 12.29
N LYS A 388 -20.99 -13.05 10.98
CA LYS A 388 -22.22 -13.68 10.46
C LYS A 388 -22.33 -15.13 10.90
N ASN A 389 -21.22 -15.87 10.88
CA ASN A 389 -21.16 -17.28 11.29
C ASN A 389 -21.42 -17.45 12.80
N VAL A 390 -20.78 -16.62 13.64
CA VAL A 390 -20.99 -16.62 15.10
C VAL A 390 -22.47 -16.34 15.44
N ILE A 391 -23.07 -15.33 14.80
CA ILE A 391 -24.49 -14.99 14.99
C ILE A 391 -25.40 -16.16 14.62
N SER A 392 -25.14 -16.80 13.48
CA SER A 392 -25.96 -17.93 13.01
C SER A 392 -25.86 -19.12 13.97
N ARG A 393 -24.65 -19.47 14.43
CA ARG A 393 -24.43 -20.58 15.36
C ARG A 393 -25.10 -20.37 16.71
N GLU A 394 -24.99 -19.17 17.27
CA GLU A 394 -25.69 -18.83 18.52
C GLU A 394 -27.21 -19.01 18.36
N ASN A 395 -27.76 -18.47 17.29
CA ASN A 395 -29.19 -18.57 16.99
C ASN A 395 -29.65 -20.02 16.79
N ASP A 396 -28.85 -20.87 16.15
CA ASP A 396 -29.16 -22.29 15.96
C ASP A 396 -29.15 -23.05 17.29
N ARG A 397 -28.19 -22.75 18.18
CA ARG A 397 -28.15 -23.32 19.54
C ARG A 397 -29.38 -22.92 20.35
N PHE A 398 -29.76 -21.65 20.31
CA PHE A 398 -30.98 -21.18 20.99
C PHE A 398 -32.24 -21.84 20.43
N THR A 399 -32.30 -22.03 19.11
CA THR A 399 -33.43 -22.72 18.46
C THR A 399 -33.56 -24.15 18.99
N GLN A 400 -32.46 -24.91 19.04
CA GLN A 400 -32.44 -26.28 19.55
C GLN A 400 -32.77 -26.34 21.05
N ALA A 401 -32.28 -25.39 21.84
CA ALA A 401 -32.56 -25.33 23.28
C ALA A 401 -34.04 -25.06 23.57
N ILE A 402 -34.67 -24.11 22.88
CA ILE A 402 -36.09 -23.81 23.05
C ILE A 402 -36.94 -25.01 22.63
N GLN A 403 -36.59 -25.65 21.50
CA GLN A 403 -37.28 -26.86 21.04
C GLN A 403 -37.20 -28.00 22.07
N LEU A 404 -36.02 -28.25 22.66
CA LEU A 404 -35.84 -29.26 23.70
C LEU A 404 -36.70 -28.97 24.94
N MET A 405 -36.76 -27.71 25.39
CA MET A 405 -37.60 -27.34 26.54
C MET A 405 -39.09 -27.54 26.26
N GLU A 406 -39.55 -27.25 25.04
CA GLU A 406 -40.94 -27.44 24.62
C GLU A 406 -41.31 -28.93 24.45
N GLU A 407 -40.48 -29.71 23.76
CA GLU A 407 -40.69 -31.16 23.54
C GLU A 407 -40.76 -31.94 24.87
N ASN A 408 -39.95 -31.55 25.85
CA ASN A 408 -39.95 -32.16 27.17
C ASN A 408 -41.00 -31.55 28.13
N GLN A 409 -41.83 -30.63 27.64
CA GLN A 409 -42.88 -29.94 28.41
C GLN A 409 -42.34 -29.25 29.66
N TRP A 410 -41.10 -28.74 29.61
CA TRP A 410 -40.51 -27.97 30.71
C TRP A 410 -40.93 -26.51 30.71
N ILE A 411 -41.43 -26.00 29.58
CA ILE A 411 -42.02 -24.67 29.47
C ILE A 411 -43.39 -24.80 28.78
N ASP A 412 -44.29 -23.86 29.04
CA ASP A 412 -45.56 -23.78 28.33
C ASP A 412 -45.40 -23.13 26.94
N SER A 413 -46.47 -23.21 26.14
CA SER A 413 -46.49 -22.70 24.77
C SER A 413 -46.29 -21.17 24.71
N GLU A 414 -46.78 -20.44 25.71
CA GLU A 414 -46.67 -18.97 25.79
C GLU A 414 -45.23 -18.53 26.05
N THR A 415 -44.56 -19.19 27.00
CA THR A 415 -43.15 -18.99 27.31
C THR A 415 -42.28 -19.38 26.11
N SER A 416 -42.57 -20.52 25.49
CA SER A 416 -41.89 -20.98 24.28
C SER A 416 -41.99 -19.97 23.13
N SER A 417 -43.20 -19.42 22.89
CA SER A 417 -43.41 -18.33 21.91
C SER A 417 -42.58 -17.10 22.27
N THR A 418 -42.63 -16.65 23.52
CA THR A 418 -41.88 -15.48 24.00
C THR A 418 -40.37 -15.63 23.78
N LEU A 419 -39.82 -16.83 24.01
CA LEU A 419 -38.40 -17.10 23.79
C LEU A 419 -38.06 -17.13 22.28
N ARG A 420 -38.93 -17.67 21.44
CA ARG A 420 -38.76 -17.66 19.98
C ARG A 420 -38.78 -16.24 19.41
N ASP A 421 -39.71 -15.41 19.86
CA ASP A 421 -39.84 -14.01 19.44
C ASP A 421 -38.59 -13.23 19.83
N TRP A 422 -38.16 -13.33 21.09
CA TRP A 422 -36.91 -12.72 21.57
C TRP A 422 -35.68 -13.19 20.77
N LYS A 423 -35.56 -14.50 20.52
CA LYS A 423 -34.45 -15.05 19.71
C LYS A 423 -34.45 -14.48 18.30
N SER A 424 -35.63 -14.37 17.68
CA SER A 424 -35.78 -13.81 16.33
C SER A 424 -35.37 -12.34 16.30
N GLU A 425 -35.86 -11.55 17.24
CA GLU A 425 -35.53 -10.13 17.39
C GLU A 425 -34.03 -9.93 17.63
N ARG A 426 -33.43 -10.69 18.56
CA ARG A 426 -31.98 -10.66 18.78
C ARG A 426 -31.21 -11.01 17.52
N ASN A 427 -31.53 -12.09 16.83
CA ASN A 427 -30.84 -12.47 15.59
C ASN A 427 -30.96 -11.39 14.50
N GLU A 428 -32.11 -10.72 14.39
CA GLU A 428 -32.28 -9.58 13.49
C GLU A 428 -31.39 -8.39 13.89
N GLN A 429 -31.40 -8.01 15.18
CA GLN A 429 -30.53 -6.95 15.70
C GLN A 429 -29.05 -7.23 15.42
N LEU A 430 -28.58 -8.46 15.67
CA LEU A 430 -27.20 -8.85 15.45
C LEU A 430 -26.82 -8.85 13.95
N ARG A 431 -27.72 -9.31 13.07
CA ARG A 431 -27.51 -9.25 11.62
C ARG A 431 -27.47 -7.81 11.11
N ASN A 432 -28.30 -6.93 11.69
CA ASN A 432 -28.29 -5.51 11.39
C ASN A 432 -26.96 -4.88 11.81
N ILE A 433 -26.44 -5.20 13.00
CA ILE A 433 -25.11 -4.75 13.45
C ILE A 433 -24.01 -5.22 12.50
N ALA A 434 -23.99 -6.50 12.13
CA ALA A 434 -22.98 -7.03 11.20
C ALA A 434 -23.05 -6.35 9.81
N SER A 435 -24.27 -6.03 9.35
CA SER A 435 -24.50 -5.28 8.12
C SER A 435 -24.00 -3.84 8.25
N GLN A 436 -24.37 -3.14 9.33
CA GLN A 436 -23.97 -1.76 9.59
C GLN A 436 -22.46 -1.61 9.66
N LEU A 437 -21.77 -2.47 10.41
CA LEU A 437 -20.31 -2.48 10.47
C LEU A 437 -19.67 -2.58 9.08
N SER A 438 -20.19 -3.47 8.23
CA SER A 438 -19.67 -3.63 6.86
C SER A 438 -19.97 -2.39 5.99
N GLN A 439 -21.16 -1.81 6.10
CA GLN A 439 -21.56 -0.61 5.35
C GLN A 439 -20.78 0.64 5.74
N GLU A 440 -20.48 0.79 7.03
CA GLU A 440 -19.60 1.85 7.53
C GLU A 440 -18.21 1.73 6.88
N LYS A 441 -17.64 0.52 6.83
CA LYS A 441 -16.36 0.29 6.16
C LYS A 441 -16.42 0.50 4.64
N TYR A 442 -17.53 0.17 3.98
CA TYR A 442 -17.71 0.51 2.56
C TYR A 442 -17.75 2.01 2.33
N THR A 443 -18.35 2.76 3.25
CA THR A 443 -18.35 4.23 3.20
C THR A 443 -16.94 4.77 3.36
N GLU A 444 -16.18 4.29 4.36
CA GLU A 444 -14.76 4.66 4.54
C GLU A 444 -13.90 4.37 3.30
N ILE A 445 -14.10 3.22 2.64
CA ILE A 445 -13.40 2.86 1.39
C ILE A 445 -13.71 3.88 0.28
N ASN A 446 -15.00 4.17 0.07
CA ASN A 446 -15.44 5.09 -0.98
C ASN A 446 -14.98 6.52 -0.73
N ASP A 447 -15.06 6.99 0.52
CA ASP A 447 -14.61 8.32 0.93
C ASP A 447 -13.11 8.47 0.70
N ARG A 448 -12.32 7.46 1.07
CA ARG A 448 -10.88 7.45 0.86
C ARG A 448 -10.51 7.45 -0.63
N ALA A 449 -11.17 6.63 -1.44
CA ALA A 449 -10.96 6.62 -2.89
C ALA A 449 -11.33 7.98 -3.51
N SER A 450 -12.42 8.60 -3.07
CA SER A 450 -12.85 9.92 -3.52
C SER A 450 -11.87 11.03 -3.13
N GLU A 451 -11.27 10.96 -1.93
CA GLU A 451 -10.22 11.88 -1.49
C GLU A 451 -9.00 11.81 -2.42
N ILE A 452 -8.56 10.60 -2.77
CA ILE A 452 -7.43 10.38 -3.67
C ILE A 452 -7.76 10.89 -5.08
N ASP A 453 -8.93 10.54 -5.63
CA ASP A 453 -9.40 11.05 -6.93
C ASP A 453 -9.44 12.58 -6.97
N LYS A 454 -9.91 13.22 -5.89
CA LYS A 454 -9.90 14.67 -5.77
C LYS A 454 -8.48 15.24 -5.81
N LYS A 455 -7.51 14.65 -5.06
CA LYS A 455 -6.11 15.08 -5.09
C LYS A 455 -5.50 14.96 -6.49
N VAL A 456 -5.77 13.85 -7.18
CA VAL A 456 -5.33 13.61 -8.56
C VAL A 456 -5.90 14.67 -9.49
N LYS A 457 -7.21 14.93 -9.44
CA LYS A 457 -7.88 15.96 -10.28
C LYS A 457 -7.31 17.35 -10.03
N GLU A 458 -7.20 17.76 -8.77
CA GLU A 458 -6.64 19.06 -8.41
C GLU A 458 -5.19 19.21 -8.88
N TRP A 459 -4.37 18.15 -8.77
CA TRP A 459 -3.01 18.13 -9.30
C TRP A 459 -3.00 18.25 -10.83
N THR A 460 -3.84 17.47 -11.52
CA THR A 460 -3.95 17.48 -12.98
C THR A 460 -4.34 18.86 -13.50
N ASP A 461 -5.33 19.52 -12.89
CA ASP A 461 -5.75 20.87 -13.25
C ASP A 461 -4.62 21.89 -13.06
N ARG A 462 -3.86 21.79 -11.96
CA ARG A 462 -2.68 22.63 -11.73
C ARG A 462 -1.61 22.40 -12.81
N MET A 463 -1.31 21.14 -13.14
CA MET A 463 -0.29 20.82 -14.15
C MET A 463 -0.71 21.29 -15.55
N TRP A 464 -1.99 21.18 -15.91
CA TRP A 464 -2.51 21.74 -17.15
C TRP A 464 -2.37 23.27 -17.22
N LYS A 465 -2.66 23.95 -16.10
CA LYS A 465 -2.48 25.40 -16.00
C LYS A 465 -1.01 25.80 -16.20
N LEU A 466 -0.08 25.13 -15.51
CA LEU A 466 1.36 25.38 -15.64
C LEU A 466 1.89 25.09 -17.04
N ARG A 467 1.42 24.01 -17.71
CA ARG A 467 1.76 23.71 -19.11
C ARG A 467 1.33 24.84 -20.05
N LYS A 468 0.12 25.37 -19.86
CA LYS A 468 -0.43 26.48 -20.65
C LYS A 468 0.39 27.76 -20.45
N GLU A 469 0.74 28.09 -19.21
CA GLU A 469 1.58 29.26 -18.88
C GLU A 469 3.01 29.13 -19.43
N SER A 470 3.51 27.89 -19.56
CA SER A 470 4.84 27.58 -20.11
C SER A 470 4.87 27.45 -21.64
N GLY A 471 3.77 27.75 -22.33
CA GLY A 471 3.68 27.67 -23.80
C GLY A 471 3.64 26.25 -24.38
N LYS A 472 3.48 25.21 -23.54
CA LYS A 472 3.33 23.80 -23.95
C LYS A 472 1.85 23.45 -24.01
N THR A 473 1.18 23.77 -25.12
CA THR A 473 -0.26 23.53 -25.29
C THR A 473 -0.62 22.09 -25.69
N TRP A 474 0.36 21.30 -26.15
CA TRP A 474 0.20 19.90 -26.56
C TRP A 474 1.38 19.07 -26.06
#